data_AF-A0A314ZJ70-F1
#
_entry.id   AF-A0A314ZJ70-F1
#
_cell.length_a   1.000
_cell.length_b   1.000
_cell.length_c   1.000
_cell.angle_alpha   90.00
_cell.angle_beta   90.00
_cell.angle_gamma   90.00
#
_symmetry.space_group_name_H-M   'P 1'
#
loop_
_entity.id
_entity.type
_entity.pdbx_description
1 polymer ?
#
loop_
_entity_poly.entity_id
_entity_poly.type
_entity_poly.pdbx_seq_one_letter_code
_entity_poly.pdbx_strand_id
1 'polypeptide(L)' 'MTGPGFGGRVGASKGSLLTQYLMKQGGMIKETWMEEDPREAILKFADVAAKDPKYIAPAYAQTQPETVFAKSDSEDEEK' A
#
# COMPACT_ATOMS: atom_id res chain seq x y z
N MET A 1 -6.35 18.26 -26.57
CA MET A 1 -4.94 17.96 -26.84
C MET A 1 -4.62 16.63 -26.19
N THR A 2 -4.50 15.57 -26.98
CA THR A 2 -4.33 14.19 -26.48
C THR A 2 -2.98 13.71 -26.99
N GLY A 3 -1.93 13.90 -26.17
CA GLY A 3 -0.57 13.46 -26.47
C GLY A 3 -0.27 12.07 -25.87
N PRO A 4 0.79 11.39 -26.32
CA PRO A 4 1.13 10.00 -25.98
C PRO A 4 1.36 9.69 -24.48
N GLY A 5 1.30 10.70 -23.60
CA GLY A 5 1.55 10.56 -22.17
C GLY A 5 0.88 11.65 -21.33
N PHE A 6 -0.37 12.03 -21.64
CA PHE A 6 -1.12 12.94 -20.77
C PHE A 6 -1.63 12.19 -19.52
N GLY A 7 -1.23 12.64 -18.32
CA GLY A 7 -1.74 12.13 -17.04
C GLY A 7 -1.03 10.91 -16.46
N GLY A 8 0.24 10.65 -16.80
CA GLY A 8 1.04 9.55 -16.24
C GLY A 8 0.64 8.15 -16.72
N ARG A 9 -0.33 8.07 -17.63
CA ARG A 9 -0.71 6.84 -18.33
C ARG A 9 -0.03 6.83 -19.69
N VAL A 10 0.72 5.77 -19.99
CA VAL A 10 1.24 5.55 -21.34
C VAL A 10 0.03 5.38 -22.25
N GLY A 11 -0.14 6.29 -23.21
CA GLY A 11 -1.22 6.18 -24.18
C GLY A 11 -1.12 4.85 -24.91
N ALA A 12 -2.23 4.11 -24.98
CA ALA A 12 -2.30 2.87 -25.74
C ALA A 12 -2.17 3.18 -27.24
N SER A 13 -0.95 3.44 -27.71
CA SER A 13 -0.64 3.31 -29.12
C SER A 13 -0.82 1.83 -29.44
N LYS A 14 -1.80 1.56 -30.29
CA LYS A 14 -2.18 0.21 -30.71
C LYS A 14 -0.97 -0.51 -31.34
N GLY A 15 -0.21 -1.25 -30.53
CA GLY A 15 0.38 -2.53 -30.91
C GLY A 15 1.79 -2.63 -31.52
N SER A 16 2.71 -1.64 -31.49
CA SER A 16 3.97 -1.80 -32.27
C SER A 16 5.23 -1.05 -31.79
N LEU A 17 5.62 -1.12 -30.51
CA LEU A 17 7.00 -0.75 -30.14
C LEU A 17 7.73 -1.91 -29.44
N LEU A 18 8.84 -2.32 -30.05
CA LEU A 18 9.78 -3.32 -29.55
C LEU A 18 10.25 -3.00 -28.11
N THR A 19 10.34 -1.71 -27.77
CA THR A 19 10.73 -1.25 -26.43
C THR A 19 9.73 -1.66 -25.36
N GLN A 20 8.42 -1.55 -25.61
CA GLN A 20 7.39 -2.02 -24.66
C GLN A 20 7.38 -3.54 -24.52
N TYR A 21 7.54 -4.27 -25.63
CA TYR A 21 7.63 -5.73 -25.61
C TYR A 21 8.86 -6.22 -24.83
N LEU A 22 10.03 -5.60 -25.04
CA LEU A 22 11.27 -5.90 -24.32
C LEU A 22 11.16 -5.55 -22.83
N MET A 23 10.53 -4.41 -22.48
CA MET A 23 10.32 -4.03 -21.08
C MET A 23 9.35 -4.98 -20.35
N LYS A 24 8.30 -5.46 -21.04
CA LYS A 24 7.35 -6.43 -20.48
C LYS A 24 7.94 -7.83 -20.38
N GLN A 25 8.61 -8.34 -21.42
CA GLN A 25 9.20 -9.68 -21.43
C GLN A 25 10.49 -9.76 -20.61
N GLY A 26 11.28 -8.69 -20.57
CA GLY A 26 12.49 -8.56 -19.76
C GLY A 26 12.24 -8.26 -18.28
N GLY A 27 10.99 -8.26 -17.83
CA GLY A 27 10.63 -8.06 -16.41
C GLY A 27 10.96 -6.66 -15.87
N MET A 28 11.25 -5.68 -16.72
CA MET A 28 11.61 -4.32 -16.31
C MET A 28 10.38 -3.48 -15.90
N ILE A 29 9.18 -3.88 -16.34
CA ILE A 29 7.90 -3.37 -15.82
C ILE A 29 7.35 -4.45 -14.89
N LYS A 30 7.81 -4.43 -13.63
CA LYS A 30 7.27 -5.28 -12.57
C LYS A 30 6.16 -4.49 -11.87
N GLU A 31 4.93 -4.98 -11.98
CA GLU A 31 3.77 -4.43 -11.28
C GLU A 31 3.85 -4.84 -9.80
N THR A 32 4.70 -4.15 -9.03
CA THR A 32 5.00 -4.50 -7.62
C THR A 32 3.83 -4.30 -6.65
N TRP A 33 2.78 -3.60 -7.07
CA TRP A 33 1.59 -3.33 -6.26
C TRP A 33 0.74 -4.58 -5.97
N MET A 34 1.00 -5.71 -6.64
CA MET A 34 0.31 -6.99 -6.42
C MET A 34 1.19 -8.06 -5.77
N GLU A 35 2.42 -7.73 -5.36
CA GLU A 35 3.33 -8.72 -4.77
C GLU A 35 3.06 -9.02 -3.30
N GLU A 36 2.44 -8.09 -2.59
CA GLU A 36 2.14 -8.24 -1.17
C GLU A 36 0.65 -8.08 -0.92
N ASP A 37 0.10 -8.97 -0.09
CA ASP A 37 -1.26 -8.81 0.40
C ASP A 37 -1.36 -7.50 1.18
N PRO A 38 -2.40 -6.67 0.94
CA PRO A 38 -2.49 -5.33 1.52
C PRO A 38 -2.55 -5.37 3.06
N ARG A 39 -3.09 -6.46 3.62
CA ARG A 39 -3.09 -6.69 5.07
C ARG A 39 -1.67 -6.87 5.60
N GLU A 40 -0.86 -7.69 4.94
CA GLU A 40 0.51 -7.97 5.37
C GLU A 40 1.39 -6.74 5.24
N ALA A 41 1.22 -5.97 4.16
CA ALA A 41 1.92 -4.71 3.97
C ALA A 41 1.67 -3.72 5.13
N ILE A 42 0.41 -3.58 5.58
CA ILE A 42 0.06 -2.73 6.73
C ILE A 42 0.67 -3.28 8.03
N LEU A 43 0.58 -4.60 8.25
CA LEU A 43 1.09 -5.22 9.47
C LEU A 43 2.62 -5.12 9.60
N LYS A 44 3.37 -5.19 8.51
CA LYS A 44 4.84 -5.02 8.51
C LYS A 44 5.30 -3.70 9.13
N PHE A 45 4.52 -2.64 8.96
CA PHE A 45 4.85 -1.31 9.48
C PHE A 45 4.20 -0.99 10.83
N ALA A 46 3.36 -1.88 11.38
CA ALA A 46 2.68 -1.64 12.66
C ALA A 46 3.66 -1.46 13.81
N ASP A 47 4.69 -2.31 13.91
CA ASP A 47 5.71 -2.23 14.95
C ASP A 47 6.57 -0.97 14.85
N VAL A 48 6.86 -0.54 13.62
CA VAL A 48 7.67 0.66 13.36
C VAL A 48 6.87 1.91 13.73
N ALA A 49 5.58 1.95 13.37
CA ALA A 49 4.69 3.05 13.71
C ALA A 49 4.48 3.20 15.23
N ALA A 50 4.48 2.09 15.97
CA ALA A 50 4.37 2.12 17.42
C ALA A 50 5.65 2.61 18.12
N LYS A 51 6.83 2.28 17.57
CA LYS A 51 8.13 2.60 18.17
C LYS A 51 8.63 4.02 17.87
N ASP A 52 8.45 4.50 16.63
CA ASP A 52 8.92 5.83 16.21
C ASP A 52 7.86 6.54 15.35
N PRO A 53 6.81 7.11 15.98
CA PRO A 53 5.75 7.77 15.26
C PRO A 53 6.20 9.15 14.76
N LYS A 54 6.26 9.34 13.44
CA LYS A 54 6.85 10.56 12.85
C LYS A 54 5.87 11.72 12.63
N TYR A 55 4.61 11.43 12.30
CA TYR A 55 3.71 12.44 11.73
C TYR A 55 2.54 12.82 12.65
N ILE A 56 1.82 11.82 13.18
CA ILE A 56 0.53 12.04 13.84
C ILE A 56 0.64 11.76 15.34
N ALA A 57 1.19 10.60 15.71
CA ALA A 57 1.19 10.18 17.10
C ALA A 57 1.95 11.11 18.07
N PRO A 58 3.03 11.85 17.71
CA PRO A 58 3.67 12.77 18.66
C PRO A 58 2.74 13.87 19.16
N ALA A 59 1.87 14.39 18.29
CA ALA A 59 0.96 15.48 18.62
C ALA A 59 -0.22 15.02 19.47
N TYR A 60 -0.68 13.77 19.27
CA TYR A 60 -1.87 13.22 19.92
C TYR A 60 -1.55 12.22 21.03
N ALA A 61 -0.28 11.91 21.30
CA ALA A 61 0.12 10.93 22.31
C ALA A 61 -0.45 11.23 23.71
N GLN A 62 -0.60 12.51 24.06
CA GLN A 62 -1.10 12.93 25.38
C GLN A 62 -2.60 13.18 25.41
N THR A 63 -3.21 13.48 24.27
CA THR A 63 -4.59 13.99 24.20
C THR A 63 -5.58 13.00 23.61
N GLN A 64 -5.09 11.89 23.04
CA GLN A 64 -5.93 10.87 22.45
C GLN A 64 -6.66 10.07 23.53
N PRO A 65 -8.01 9.99 23.51
CA PRO A 65 -8.75 9.17 24.44
C PRO A 65 -8.51 7.68 24.15
N GLU A 66 -8.59 6.86 25.20
CA GLU A 66 -8.53 5.41 25.05
C GLU A 66 -9.75 4.92 24.25
N THR A 67 -9.47 4.08 23.27
CA THR A 67 -10.51 3.50 22.43
C THR A 67 -11.19 2.37 23.18
N VAL A 68 -12.49 2.52 23.43
CA VAL A 68 -13.30 1.48 24.06
C VAL A 68 -13.82 0.55 22.97
N PHE A 69 -13.08 -0.51 22.69
CA PHE A 69 -13.54 -1.57 21.80
C PHE A 69 -14.50 -2.50 22.54
N ALA A 70 -15.49 -3.02 21.81
CA ALA A 70 -16.23 -4.18 22.29
C ALA A 70 -15.24 -5.33 22.45
N LYS A 71 -15.34 -6.07 23.57
CA LYS A 71 -14.60 -7.33 23.70
C LYS A 71 -15.00 -8.22 22.53
N SER A 72 -14.01 -8.74 21.82
CA SER A 72 -14.27 -9.74 20.79
C SER A 72 -14.85 -10.98 21.48
N ASP A 73 -15.96 -11.49 20.96
CA ASP A 73 -16.60 -12.74 21.43
C ASP A 73 -15.64 -13.95 21.43
N SER A 74 -14.46 -13.80 20.81
CA SER A 74 -13.37 -14.77 20.77
C SER A 74 -12.60 -14.95 22.09
N GLU A 75 -12.71 -14.04 23.06
CA GLU A 75 -11.99 -14.14 24.34
C GLU A 75 -12.70 -15.05 25.36
N ASP A 76 -13.97 -15.40 25.14
CA ASP A 76 -14.78 -16.22 26.05
C ASP A 76 -14.81 -17.73 25.68
N GLU A 77 -14.12 -18.14 24.59
CA GLU A 77 -14.04 -19.55 24.17
C GLU A 77 -12.89 -20.35 24.83
N GLU A 78 -12.03 -19.71 25.63
CA GLU A 78 -10.92 -20.36 26.37
C GLU A 78 -11.19 -20.53 27.88
N LYS A 79 -12.42 -20.90 28.28
CA LYS A 79 -12.72 -21.28 29.67
C LYS A 79 -13.36 -22.65 29.83
#